data_AF-A0A7W0SBL9-F1
#
_entry.id   AF-A0A7W0SBL9-F1
#
_cell.length_a   1.000
_cell.length_b   1.000
_cell.length_c   1.000
_cell.angle_alpha   90.00
_cell.angle_beta   90.00
_cell.angle_gamma   90.00
#
_symmetry.space_group_name_H-M   'P 1'
#
loop_
_entity.id
_entity.type
_entity.pdbx_description
1 polymer ?
#
loop_
_entity_poly.entity_id
_entity_poly.type
_entity_poly.pdbx_seq_one_letter_code
_entity_poly.pdbx_strand_id
1 'polypeptide(L)'
;MSTAQQTQAELPPHVQLIQMVSGYWISKIIYAAAKLGLADHLADGPKTADELAGPTGTHAQSLHRLMRTLGGLGVLTSADDRTYSLTPMGEALKTGAPGSARS
;
A
#
# COMPACT_ATOMS: atom_id res chain seq x y z
N MET A 1 -35.14 -1.38 28.89
CA MET A 1 -33.68 -1.17 28.82
C MET A 1 -33.20 -1.81 27.54
N SER A 2 -32.81 -0.95 26.58
CA SER A 2 -32.51 -1.31 25.20
C SER A 2 -31.04 -1.65 25.07
N THR A 3 -30.71 -2.90 24.75
CA THR A 3 -29.38 -3.30 24.25
C THR A 3 -29.53 -3.61 22.77
N ALA A 4 -29.37 -2.56 21.96
CA ALA A 4 -29.15 -2.71 20.52
C ALA A 4 -27.76 -3.33 20.32
N GLN A 5 -27.70 -4.66 20.25
CA GLN A 5 -26.55 -5.36 19.70
C GLN A 5 -26.58 -5.12 18.19
N GLN A 6 -25.93 -4.06 17.74
CA GLN A 6 -25.61 -3.89 16.32
C GLN A 6 -24.56 -4.94 15.96
N THR A 7 -25.00 -6.15 15.60
CA THR A 7 -24.14 -7.14 14.97
C THR A 7 -23.71 -6.57 13.62
N GLN A 8 -22.47 -6.11 13.56
CA GLN A 8 -21.71 -5.90 12.34
C GLN A 8 -22.01 -7.09 11.40
N ALA A 9 -22.46 -6.82 10.18
CA ALA A 9 -22.72 -7.88 9.22
C ALA A 9 -21.43 -8.69 9.00
N GLU A 10 -21.36 -9.85 9.61
CA GLU A 10 -20.22 -10.74 9.54
C GLU A 10 -20.07 -11.15 8.07
N LEU A 11 -18.91 -10.87 7.48
CA LEU A 11 -18.64 -11.19 6.08
C LEU A 11 -18.96 -12.67 5.81
N PRO A 12 -19.53 -13.05 4.66
CA PRO A 12 -19.77 -14.46 4.34
C PRO A 12 -18.49 -15.29 4.56
N PRO A 13 -18.56 -16.52 5.11
CA PRO A 13 -17.36 -17.29 5.50
C PRO A 13 -16.31 -17.46 4.39
N HIS A 14 -16.74 -17.58 3.12
CA HIS A 14 -15.83 -17.65 1.98
C HIS A 14 -15.03 -16.36 1.75
N VAL A 15 -15.63 -15.18 2.03
CA VAL A 15 -14.94 -13.89 1.95
C VAL A 15 -13.90 -13.76 3.06
N GLN A 16 -14.21 -14.22 4.27
CA GLN A 16 -13.25 -14.23 5.38
C GLN A 16 -12.02 -15.08 5.04
N LEU A 17 -12.20 -16.28 4.48
CA LEU A 17 -11.09 -17.12 4.02
C LEU A 17 -10.28 -16.44 2.90
N ILE A 18 -10.93 -15.81 1.93
CA ILE A 18 -10.25 -15.04 0.87
C ILE A 18 -9.42 -13.91 1.47
N GLN A 19 -9.92 -13.19 2.48
CA GLN A 19 -9.17 -12.14 3.17
C GLN A 19 -7.94 -12.70 3.91
N MET A 20 -8.09 -13.83 4.62
CA MET A 20 -6.97 -14.46 5.32
C MET A 20 -5.87 -14.92 4.36
N VAL A 21 -6.25 -15.63 3.30
CA VAL A 21 -5.30 -16.05 2.24
C VAL A 21 -4.69 -14.82 1.56
N SER A 22 -5.44 -13.71 1.52
CA SER A 22 -4.95 -12.47 0.95
C SER A 22 -3.83 -11.80 1.77
N GLY A 23 -3.65 -12.16 3.03
CA GLY A 23 -2.54 -11.65 3.82
C GLY A 23 -1.17 -11.91 3.17
N TYR A 24 -0.98 -13.08 2.57
CA TYR A 24 0.31 -13.48 1.99
C TYR A 24 0.81 -12.51 0.89
N TRP A 25 0.00 -12.26 -0.14
CA TRP A 25 0.38 -11.38 -1.25
C TRP A 25 0.40 -9.91 -0.83
N ILE A 26 -0.48 -9.48 0.08
CA ILE A 26 -0.42 -8.12 0.67
C ILE A 26 0.92 -7.92 1.37
N SER A 27 1.37 -8.84 2.21
CA SER A 27 2.68 -8.76 2.87
C SER A 27 3.83 -8.65 1.86
N LYS A 28 3.80 -9.41 0.76
CA LYS A 28 4.81 -9.33 -0.31
C LYS A 28 4.81 -7.96 -1.02
N ILE A 29 3.65 -7.37 -1.25
CA ILE A 29 3.50 -6.05 -1.87
C ILE A 29 4.09 -4.96 -0.96
N ILE A 30 3.74 -4.99 0.33
CA ILE A 30 4.29 -4.04 1.32
C ILE A 30 5.81 -4.20 1.45
N TYR A 31 6.28 -5.44 1.53
CA TYR A 31 7.72 -5.74 1.55
C TYR A 31 8.45 -5.14 0.34
N ALA A 32 7.91 -5.33 -0.88
CA ALA A 32 8.52 -4.78 -2.08
C ALA A 32 8.60 -3.25 -2.02
N ALA A 33 7.53 -2.58 -1.58
CA ALA A 33 7.52 -1.12 -1.44
C ALA A 33 8.57 -0.62 -0.44
N ALA A 34 8.69 -1.30 0.70
CA ALA A 34 9.68 -1.00 1.73
C ALA A 34 11.12 -1.27 1.27
N LYS A 35 11.34 -2.37 0.54
CA LYS A 35 12.66 -2.74 0.00
C LYS A 35 13.14 -1.75 -1.06
N LEU A 36 12.24 -1.25 -1.89
CA LEU A 36 12.50 -0.23 -2.90
C LEU A 36 12.61 1.19 -2.32
N GLY A 37 12.31 1.39 -1.03
CA GLY A 37 12.33 2.71 -0.41
C GLY A 37 11.30 3.68 -1.02
N LEU A 38 10.17 3.17 -1.53
CA LEU A 38 9.22 4.00 -2.28
C LEU A 38 8.67 5.17 -1.46
N ALA A 39 8.42 4.95 -0.17
CA ALA A 39 7.95 6.02 0.71
C ALA A 39 8.97 7.14 0.88
N ASP A 40 10.26 6.80 0.95
CA ASP A 40 11.32 7.80 1.04
C ASP A 40 11.44 8.59 -0.28
N HIS A 41 11.32 7.93 -1.43
CA HIS A 41 11.32 8.61 -2.72
C HIS A 41 10.10 9.51 -2.96
N LEU A 42 8.97 9.22 -2.30
CA LEU A 42 7.73 10.00 -2.38
C LEU A 42 7.61 11.07 -1.27
N ALA A 43 8.58 11.15 -0.35
CA ALA A 43 8.51 12.04 0.81
C ALA A 43 8.47 13.53 0.40
N ASP A 44 9.11 13.90 -0.71
CA ASP A 44 9.15 15.27 -1.21
C ASP A 44 7.99 15.62 -2.14
N GLY A 45 7.06 14.68 -2.38
CA GLY A 45 5.84 14.93 -3.12
C GLY A 45 5.47 13.86 -4.16
N PRO A 46 4.38 14.12 -4.92
CA PRO A 46 3.85 13.18 -5.89
C PRO A 46 4.84 12.85 -7.01
N LYS A 47 4.93 11.57 -7.41
CA LYS A 47 5.78 11.11 -8.52
C LYS A 47 5.12 10.01 -9.34
N THR A 48 5.55 9.89 -10.57
CA THR A 48 5.19 8.81 -11.50
C THR A 48 6.10 7.60 -11.34
N ALA A 49 5.66 6.45 -11.87
CA ALA A 49 6.51 5.27 -11.92
C ALA A 49 7.75 5.48 -12.82
N ASP A 50 7.64 6.26 -13.89
CA ASP A 50 8.77 6.59 -14.77
C ASP A 50 9.85 7.38 -14.05
N GLU A 51 9.47 8.36 -13.23
CA GLU A 51 10.41 9.14 -12.40
C GLU A 51 11.09 8.29 -11.33
N LEU A 52 10.40 7.28 -10.81
CA LEU A 52 10.91 6.40 -9.75
C LEU A 52 11.69 5.18 -10.28
N ALA A 53 11.51 4.80 -11.54
CA ALA A 53 12.13 3.62 -12.13
C ALA A 53 13.66 3.66 -12.04
N GLY A 54 14.27 4.80 -12.40
CA GLY A 54 15.72 5.00 -12.35
C GLY A 54 16.29 4.88 -10.93
N PRO A 55 15.84 5.73 -9.98
CA PRO A 55 16.32 5.68 -8.59
C PRO A 55 16.14 4.32 -7.91
N THR A 56 15.07 3.59 -8.24
CA THR A 56 14.77 2.30 -7.64
C THR A 56 15.38 1.11 -8.40
N GLY A 57 15.99 1.35 -9.57
CA GLY A 57 16.54 0.29 -10.43
C GLY A 57 15.47 -0.68 -10.95
N THR A 58 14.24 -0.19 -11.19
CA THR A 58 13.10 -1.02 -11.61
C THR A 58 12.64 -0.72 -13.03
N HIS A 59 11.86 -1.63 -13.60
CA HIS A 59 11.16 -1.40 -14.86
C HIS A 59 9.89 -0.58 -14.62
N ALA A 60 9.76 0.58 -15.28
CA ALA A 60 8.69 1.56 -15.03
C ALA A 60 7.27 0.96 -15.07
N GLN A 61 6.95 0.15 -16.08
CA GLN A 61 5.61 -0.47 -16.18
C GLN A 61 5.34 -1.46 -15.04
N SER A 62 6.37 -2.17 -14.57
CA SER A 62 6.24 -3.12 -13.46
C SER A 62 6.06 -2.37 -12.15
N LEU A 63 6.79 -1.27 -11.97
CA LEU A 63 6.64 -0.39 -10.84
C LEU A 63 5.26 0.28 -10.82
N HIS A 64 4.75 0.75 -11.96
CA HIS A 64 3.40 1.29 -12.08
C HIS A 64 2.34 0.31 -11.57
N ARG A 65 2.42 -0.97 -11.97
CA ARG A 65 1.50 -2.01 -11.48
C ARG A 65 1.58 -2.20 -9.96
N LEU A 66 2.78 -2.14 -9.37
CA LEU A 66 2.96 -2.17 -7.92
C LEU A 66 2.33 -0.95 -7.25
N MET A 67 2.62 0.25 -7.76
CA MET A 67 2.09 1.52 -7.22
C MET A 67 0.57 1.59 -7.29
N ARG A 68 -0.04 1.16 -8.40
CA ARG A 68 -1.49 1.05 -8.52
C ARG A 68 -2.09 0.06 -7.52
N THR A 69 -1.41 -1.05 -7.28
CA THR A 69 -1.85 -2.05 -6.28
C THR A 69 -1.77 -1.46 -4.87
N LEU A 70 -0.70 -0.75 -4.54
CA LEU A 70 -0.56 -0.01 -3.29
C LEU A 70 -1.65 1.08 -3.14
N GLY A 71 -2.08 1.69 -4.25
CA GLY A 71 -3.23 2.59 -4.31
C GLY A 71 -4.53 1.89 -3.89
N GLY A 72 -4.80 0.71 -4.45
CA GLY A 72 -5.95 -0.13 -4.07
C GLY A 72 -5.91 -0.59 -2.61
N LEU A 73 -4.72 -0.71 -2.02
CA LEU A 73 -4.53 -1.04 -0.59
C LEU A 73 -4.55 0.20 0.33
N GLY A 74 -4.70 1.41 -0.22
CA GLY A 74 -4.73 2.66 0.55
C GLY A 74 -3.38 3.13 1.07
N VAL A 75 -2.26 2.55 0.61
CA VAL A 75 -0.90 2.97 0.97
C VAL A 75 -0.47 4.20 0.16
N LEU A 76 -0.89 4.24 -1.11
CA LEU A 76 -0.72 5.37 -2.00
C LEU A 76 -2.08 5.94 -2.42
N THR A 77 -2.07 7.14 -2.95
CA THR A 77 -3.23 7.74 -3.63
C THR A 77 -2.81 8.32 -4.98
N SER A 78 -3.74 8.36 -5.93
CA SER A 78 -3.54 8.95 -7.25
C SER A 78 -4.87 9.44 -7.80
N ALA A 79 -4.87 10.65 -8.39
CA ALA A 79 -6.05 11.22 -9.03
C ALA A 79 -6.18 10.80 -10.51
N ASP A 80 -5.07 10.42 -11.15
CA ASP A 80 -4.95 10.20 -12.59
C ASP A 80 -4.43 8.79 -12.96
N ASP A 81 -4.23 7.92 -11.96
CA ASP A 81 -3.58 6.61 -12.05
C ASP A 81 -2.17 6.64 -12.67
N ARG A 82 -1.46 7.77 -12.54
CA ARG A 82 -0.10 7.93 -13.05
C ARG A 82 0.82 8.54 -12.01
N THR A 83 0.33 9.57 -11.34
CA THR A 83 1.05 10.35 -10.33
C THR A 83 0.57 9.91 -8.96
N TYR A 84 1.49 9.43 -8.12
CA TYR A 84 1.14 8.87 -6.81
C TYR A 84 1.75 9.69 -5.68
N SER A 85 1.02 9.78 -4.57
CA SER A 85 1.46 10.37 -3.30
C SER A 85 1.25 9.39 -2.15
N LEU A 86 1.96 9.62 -1.04
CA LEU A 86 1.71 8.87 0.19
C LEU A 86 0.35 9.23 0.79
N THR A 87 -0.30 8.22 1.35
CA THR A 87 -1.39 8.41 2.33
C THR A 87 -0.81 8.42 3.74
N PRO A 88 -1.58 8.81 4.78
CA PRO A 88 -1.12 8.67 6.16
C PRO A 88 -0.66 7.25 6.53
N MET A 89 -1.23 6.21 5.91
CA MET A 89 -0.78 4.82 6.09
C MET A 89 0.58 4.58 5.40
N GLY A 90 0.78 5.12 4.20
CA GLY A 90 2.05 5.01 3.48
C GLY A 90 3.21 5.72 4.17
N GLU A 91 2.95 6.80 4.89
CA GLU A 91 3.97 7.51 5.69
C GLU A 91 4.66 6.59 6.71
N ALA A 92 3.97 5.55 7.20
CA ALA A 92 4.53 4.58 8.14
C ALA A 92 5.59 3.65 7.52
N LEU A 93 5.78 3.70 6.19
CA LEU A 93 6.84 2.96 5.49
C LEU A 93 8.14 3.76 5.30
N LYS A 94 8.16 5.05 5.69
CA LYS A 94 9.39 5.85 5.62
C LYS A 94 10.46 5.33 6.56
N THR A 95 11.72 5.53 6.18
CA THR A 95 12.86 5.21 7.04
C THR A 95 12.74 5.98 8.37
N GLY A 96 12.79 5.25 9.49
CA GLY A 96 12.68 5.82 10.84
C GLY A 96 11.26 6.03 11.35
N ALA A 97 10.22 5.65 10.60
CA ALA A 97 8.84 5.68 11.09
C ALA A 97 8.65 4.72 12.29
N PRO A 98 7.85 5.10 13.30
CA PRO A 98 7.53 4.24 14.44
C PRO A 98 6.91 2.91 13.99
N GLY A 99 7.37 1.79 14.54
CA GLY A 99 6.83 0.47 14.21
C GLY A 99 7.17 -0.02 12.79
N SER A 100 8.20 0.57 12.17
CA SER A 100 8.68 0.32 10.81
C SER A 100 8.45 -1.13 10.32
N ALA A 101 7.40 -1.32 9.52
CA ALA A 101 7.13 -2.53 8.75
C ALA A 101 8.15 -2.77 7.61
N ARG A 102 9.29 -2.08 7.66
CA ARG A 102 10.48 -2.32 6.84
C ARG A 102 11.28 -3.49 7.45
N SER A 103 10.74 -4.69 7.42
CA SER A 103 11.47 -5.93 7.74
C SER A 103 11.73 -6.76 6.49
#